data_AF-A0A7V3SLV2-F1
#
_entry.id   AF-A0A7V3SLV2-F1
#
_cell.length_a   1.000
_cell.length_b   1.000
_cell.length_c   1.000
_cell.angle_alpha   90.00
_cell.angle_beta   90.00
_cell.angle_gamma   90.00
#
_symmetry.space_group_name_H-M   'P 1'
#
loop_
_entity.id
_entity.type
_entity.pdbx_description
1 polymer ?
#
loop_
_entity_poly.entity_id
_entity_poly.type
_entity_poly.pdbx_seq_one_letter_code
_entity_poly.pdbx_strand_id
1 'polypeptide(L)'
;MSAVRQLARNRNVRVTLIDRNNHHLFQPLLYQVAIAGLEAPQIAWPIRAMLRRYPNVRFLMGTVQSVDTLDRRVWVDGKPISYDYLVVAMGSTSHDYGIPGVGEYALPPHGADQLDIQLLHL
;
A
#
# COMPACT_ATOMS: atom_id res chain seq x y z
N MET A 1 -5.69 -0.43 -3.37
CA MET A 1 -6.45 -1.59 -3.91
C MET A 1 -7.47 -1.32 -5.04
N SER A 2 -8.37 -0.34 -4.94
CA SER A 2 -9.46 -0.15 -5.93
C SER A 2 -8.95 0.04 -7.36
N ALA A 3 -7.97 0.92 -7.55
CA ALA A 3 -7.37 1.20 -8.86
C ALA A 3 -6.73 -0.05 -9.49
N VAL A 4 -5.99 -0.88 -8.74
CA VAL A 4 -5.49 -2.19 -9.22
C VAL A 4 -6.62 -3.05 -9.77
N ARG A 5 -7.74 -3.17 -9.06
CA ARG A 5 -8.89 -3.99 -9.51
C ARG A 5 -9.54 -3.44 -10.78
N GLN A 6 -9.58 -2.12 -10.94
CA GLN A 6 -10.15 -1.48 -12.11
C GLN A 6 -9.24 -1.65 -13.33
N LEU A 7 -7.93 -1.42 -13.16
CA LEU A 7 -6.92 -1.57 -14.20
C LEU A 7 -6.77 -3.03 -14.65
N ALA A 8 -6.86 -3.97 -13.71
CA ALA A 8 -6.78 -5.40 -14.00
C ALA A 8 -7.91 -5.94 -14.90
N ARG A 9 -9.00 -5.17 -15.09
CA ARG A 9 -10.06 -5.52 -16.05
C ARG A 9 -9.60 -5.40 -17.50
N ASN A 10 -8.60 -4.55 -17.77
CA ASN A 10 -8.02 -4.41 -19.10
C ASN A 10 -6.82 -5.35 -19.23
N ARG A 11 -6.93 -6.35 -20.11
CA ARG A 11 -5.86 -7.34 -20.36
C ARG A 11 -4.65 -6.77 -21.11
N ASN A 12 -4.78 -5.60 -21.71
CA ASN A 12 -3.71 -4.92 -22.46
C ASN A 12 -2.81 -4.06 -21.55
N VAL A 13 -2.94 -4.17 -20.22
CA VAL A 13 -2.16 -3.41 -19.25
C VAL A 13 -1.51 -4.38 -18.27
N ARG A 14 -0.25 -4.13 -17.92
CA ARG A 14 0.48 -4.86 -16.88
C ARG A 14 0.54 -4.01 -15.62
N VAL A 15 0.00 -4.53 -14.52
CA VAL A 15 -0.02 -3.81 -13.24
C VAL A 15 1.01 -4.40 -12.30
N THR A 16 1.88 -3.57 -11.73
CA THR A 16 2.78 -3.97 -10.64
C THR A 16 2.35 -3.22 -9.38
N LEU A 17 1.73 -3.92 -8.44
CA LEU A 17 1.43 -3.37 -7.14
C LEU A 17 2.66 -3.51 -6.24
N ILE A 18 3.07 -2.41 -5.60
CA ILE A 18 4.13 -2.38 -4.61
C ILE A 18 3.56 -1.97 -3.26
N ASP A 19 3.77 -2.82 -2.25
CA ASP A 19 3.45 -2.52 -0.86
C ASP A 19 4.50 -3.22 0.03
N ARG A 20 4.86 -2.59 1.14
CA ARG A 20 5.72 -3.20 2.15
C ARG A 20 5.00 -4.30 2.95
N ASN A 21 3.68 -4.25 3.01
CA ASN A 21 2.84 -5.23 3.68
C ASN A 21 2.36 -6.30 2.70
N ASN A 22 2.29 -7.55 3.15
CA ASN A 22 1.76 -8.66 2.35
C ASN A 22 0.23 -8.78 2.40
N HIS A 23 -0.44 -7.88 3.13
CA HIS A 23 -1.88 -7.91 3.40
C HIS A 23 -2.51 -6.53 3.16
N HIS A 24 -3.76 -6.55 2.73
CA HIS A 24 -4.60 -5.37 2.63
C HIS A 24 -5.44 -5.26 3.90
N LEU A 25 -5.38 -4.10 4.55
CA LEU A 25 -6.02 -3.83 5.82
C LEU A 25 -7.33 -3.03 5.62
N PHE A 26 -8.41 -3.46 6.25
CA PHE A 26 -9.63 -2.65 6.35
C PHE A 26 -9.57 -1.72 7.56
N GLN A 27 -8.91 -0.59 7.35
CA GLN A 27 -8.70 0.43 8.38
C GLN A 27 -9.97 0.86 9.13
N PRO A 28 -11.18 0.94 8.52
CA PRO A 28 -12.39 1.33 9.24
C PRO A 28 -12.73 0.47 10.46
N LEU A 29 -12.25 -0.78 10.56
CA LEU A 29 -12.53 -1.67 11.71
C LEU A 29 -11.36 -1.76 12.71
N LEU A 30 -10.34 -0.93 12.58
CA LEU A 30 -9.21 -0.91 13.52
C LEU A 30 -9.65 -0.66 14.97
N TYR A 31 -10.70 0.14 15.18
CA TYR A 31 -11.25 0.38 16.51
C TYR A 31 -11.81 -0.91 17.14
N GLN A 32 -12.39 -1.82 16.35
CA GLN A 32 -12.93 -3.09 16.85
C GLN A 32 -11.81 -4.02 17.30
N VAL A 33 -10.66 -3.98 16.62
CA VAL A 33 -9.46 -4.69 17.06
C VAL A 33 -8.90 -4.08 18.34
N ALA A 34 -8.86 -2.75 18.43
CA ALA A 34 -8.36 -2.05 19.61
C ALA A 34 -9.16 -2.36 20.89
N ILE A 35 -10.47 -2.61 20.78
CA ILE A 35 -11.33 -3.01 21.90
C ILE A 35 -11.45 -4.53 22.08
N ALA A 36 -10.62 -5.33 21.39
CA ALA A 36 -10.67 -6.79 21.37
C ALA A 36 -12.03 -7.38 20.93
N GLY A 37 -12.82 -6.62 20.16
CA GLY A 37 -14.06 -7.10 19.55
C GLY A 37 -13.83 -7.89 18.26
N LEU A 38 -12.66 -7.73 17.62
CA LEU A 38 -12.19 -8.51 16.47
C LEU A 38 -10.70 -8.82 16.61
N GLU A 39 -10.30 -9.94 16.03
CA GLU A 39 -8.91 -10.31 15.83
C GLU A 39 -8.34 -9.65 14.56
N ALA A 40 -7.08 -9.24 14.59
CA ALA A 40 -6.42 -8.57 13.46
C ALA A 40 -6.53 -9.34 12.12
N PRO A 41 -6.40 -10.68 12.06
CA PRO A 41 -6.56 -11.44 10.81
C PRO A 41 -7.96 -11.35 10.20
N GLN A 42 -8.99 -10.97 10.97
CA GLN A 42 -10.35 -10.80 10.46
C GLN A 42 -10.51 -9.54 9.58
N ILE A 43 -9.56 -8.59 9.68
CA ILE A 43 -9.59 -7.32 8.93
C ILE A 43 -8.38 -7.15 8.00
N ALA A 44 -7.53 -8.18 7.88
CA ALA A 44 -6.30 -8.18 7.07
C ALA A 44 -6.28 -9.37 6.11
N TRP A 45 -6.33 -9.11 4.80
CA TRP A 45 -6.35 -10.17 3.79
C TRP A 45 -5.06 -10.24 2.97
N PRO A 46 -4.52 -11.44 2.70
CA PRO A 46 -3.31 -11.57 1.89
C PRO A 46 -3.49 -10.99 0.47
N ILE A 47 -2.66 -10.01 0.10
CA ILE A 47 -2.73 -9.32 -1.20
C ILE A 47 -2.59 -10.32 -2.34
N ARG A 48 -1.63 -11.25 -2.23
CA ARG A 48 -1.40 -12.29 -3.26
C ARG A 48 -2.64 -13.15 -3.52
N ALA A 49 -3.40 -13.49 -2.47
CA ALA A 49 -4.63 -14.27 -2.62
C ALA A 49 -5.71 -13.45 -3.34
N MET A 50 -5.86 -12.16 -2.98
CA MET A 50 -6.82 -11.25 -3.62
C MET A 50 -6.52 -11.01 -5.11
N LEU A 51 -5.24 -11.00 -5.48
CA LEU A 51 -4.79 -10.71 -6.84
C LEU A 51 -4.65 -11.94 -7.74
N ARG A 52 -4.66 -13.16 -7.18
CA ARG A 52 -4.46 -14.43 -7.91
C ARG A 52 -5.33 -14.60 -9.16
N ARG A 53 -6.53 -14.01 -9.18
CA ARG A 53 -7.47 -14.09 -10.31
C ARG A 53 -7.11 -13.18 -11.50
N TYR A 54 -6.14 -12.28 -11.34
CA TYR A 54 -5.74 -11.31 -12.36
C TYR A 54 -4.36 -11.68 -12.92
N PRO A 55 -4.27 -12.34 -14.09
CA PRO A 55 -3.00 -12.81 -14.63
C PRO A 55 -2.06 -11.67 -15.06
N ASN A 56 -2.61 -10.47 -15.27
CA ASN A 56 -1.88 -9.26 -15.66
C ASN A 56 -1.45 -8.39 -14.45
N VAL A 57 -1.64 -8.87 -13.22
CA VAL A 57 -1.25 -8.15 -12.01
C VAL A 57 -0.13 -8.91 -11.30
N ARG A 58 0.98 -8.23 -11.05
CA ARG A 58 2.09 -8.70 -10.22
C ARG A 58 2.07 -7.95 -8.90
N PHE A 59 2.26 -8.69 -7.81
CA PHE A 59 2.56 -8.09 -6.51
C PHE A 59 4.06 -8.16 -6.24
N LEU A 60 4.64 -7.02 -5.86
CA LEU A 60 5.99 -6.92 -5.36
C LEU A 60 5.94 -6.41 -3.92
N MET A 61 6.43 -7.23 -3.00
CA MET A 61 6.57 -6.79 -1.62
C MET A 61 7.89 -6.04 -1.48
N GLY A 62 7.86 -4.79 -1.05
CA GLY A 62 9.06 -3.97 -0.91
C GLY A 62 8.74 -2.54 -0.49
N THR A 63 9.76 -1.82 -0.03
CA THR A 63 9.61 -0.43 0.40
C THR A 63 10.11 0.50 -0.71
N VAL A 64 9.24 1.41 -1.15
CA VAL A 64 9.64 2.47 -2.08
C VAL A 64 10.43 3.52 -1.32
N GLN A 65 11.64 3.83 -1.79
CA GLN A 65 12.48 4.90 -1.22
C GLN A 65 12.33 6.23 -1.95
N SER A 66 12.22 6.21 -3.28
CA SER A 66 12.14 7.43 -4.09
C SER A 66 11.47 7.18 -5.43
N VAL A 67 11.01 8.27 -6.04
CA VAL A 67 10.43 8.30 -7.38
C VAL A 67 11.25 9.27 -8.23
N ASP A 68 11.79 8.77 -9.33
CA ASP A 68 12.40 9.57 -10.39
C ASP A 68 11.38 9.75 -11.53
N THR A 69 10.87 10.96 -11.65
CA THR A 69 9.86 11.30 -12.67
C THR A 69 10.45 11.65 -14.02
N LEU A 70 11.75 11.97 -14.08
CA LEU A 70 12.47 12.27 -15.32
C LEU A 70 12.78 10.97 -16.06
N ASP A 71 13.37 10.00 -15.35
CA ASP A 71 13.72 8.69 -15.90
C ASP A 71 12.58 7.67 -15.80
N ARG A 72 11.45 8.07 -15.21
CA ARG A 72 10.26 7.24 -14.94
C ARG A 72 10.60 5.94 -14.23
N ARG A 73 11.25 6.06 -13.07
CA ARG A 73 11.67 4.94 -12.22
C ARG A 73 11.23 5.13 -10.79
N VAL A 74 10.90 4.03 -10.13
CA VAL A 74 10.71 3.98 -8.69
C VAL A 74 11.79 3.10 -8.08
N TRP A 75 12.44 3.59 -7.02
CA TRP A 75 13.43 2.84 -6.27
C TRP A 75 12.75 2.04 -5.18
N VAL A 76 12.95 0.73 -5.21
CA VAL A 76 12.30 -0.25 -4.33
C VAL A 76 13.37 -1.18 -3.79
N ASP A 77 13.55 -1.20 -2.48
CA ASP A 77 14.63 -1.93 -1.81
C ASP A 77 16.01 -1.74 -2.49
N GLY A 78 16.29 -0.50 -2.92
CA GLY A 78 17.55 -0.14 -3.59
C GLY A 78 17.65 -0.54 -5.07
N LYS A 79 16.56 -1.04 -5.67
CA LYS A 79 16.51 -1.43 -7.09
C LYS A 79 15.55 -0.54 -7.87
N PRO A 80 15.93 -0.04 -9.06
CA PRO A 80 15.03 0.75 -9.88
C PRO A 80 14.02 -0.15 -10.61
N ILE A 81 12.77 0.31 -10.66
CA ILE A 81 11.67 -0.28 -11.43
C ILE A 81 11.12 0.82 -12.33
N SER A 82 11.26 0.63 -13.64
CA SER A 82 10.69 1.57 -14.62
C SER A 82 9.17 1.58 -14.55
N TYR A 83 8.53 2.59 -15.11
CA TYR A 83 7.08 2.61 -15.29
C TYR A 83 6.69 3.49 -16.49
N ASP A 84 5.51 3.25 -17.04
CA ASP A 84 4.92 4.12 -18.05
C ASP A 84 3.99 5.13 -17.39
N TYR A 85 3.24 4.66 -16.38
CA TYR A 85 2.42 5.49 -15.52
C TYR A 85 2.59 5.07 -14.06
N LEU A 86 2.53 6.06 -13.17
CA LEU A 86 2.66 5.87 -11.74
C LEU A 86 1.37 6.33 -11.05
N VAL A 87 0.76 5.44 -10.27
CA VAL A 87 -0.37 5.74 -9.39
C VAL A 87 0.13 5.71 -7.95
N VAL A 88 0.21 6.87 -7.31
CA VAL A 88 0.61 6.98 -5.91
C VAL A 88 -0.62 6.85 -5.02
N ALA A 89 -0.61 5.90 -4.08
CA ALA A 89 -1.74 5.62 -3.19
C ALA A 89 -1.30 5.44 -1.72
N MET A 90 -0.24 6.14 -1.30
CA MET A 90 0.55 5.90 -0.09
C MET A 90 -0.14 6.15 1.27
N GLY A 91 -1.46 6.38 1.27
CA GLY A 91 -2.18 6.75 2.48
C GLY A 91 -1.63 8.03 3.12
N SER A 92 -1.69 8.10 4.45
CA SER A 92 -1.23 9.22 5.26
C SER A 92 -0.75 8.72 6.61
N THR A 93 0.27 9.34 7.19
CA THR A 93 0.72 9.04 8.56
C THR A 93 0.08 10.00 9.57
N SER A 94 0.09 9.63 10.85
CA SER A 94 -0.33 10.55 11.91
C SER A 94 0.64 11.73 12.01
N HIS A 95 0.11 12.91 12.29
CA HIS A 95 0.89 14.13 12.44
C HIS A 95 0.72 14.66 13.86
N ASP A 96 1.82 15.00 14.53
CA ASP A 96 1.82 15.49 15.92
C ASP A 96 1.47 16.99 16.04
N TYR A 97 1.50 17.72 14.92
CA TYR A 97 1.30 19.17 14.82
C TYR A 97 2.22 19.99 15.74
N GLY A 98 3.37 19.41 16.13
CA GLY A 98 4.30 20.05 17.07
C GLY A 98 3.76 20.19 18.49
N ILE A 99 2.67 19.51 18.85
CA ILE A 99 2.11 19.55 20.20
C ILE A 99 3.03 18.75 21.13
N PRO A 100 3.66 19.38 22.15
CA PRO A 100 4.58 18.70 23.05
C PRO A 100 3.91 17.51 23.74
N GLY A 101 4.62 16.38 23.79
CA GLY A 101 4.15 15.15 24.43
C GLY A 101 3.27 14.25 23.54
N VAL A 102 2.77 14.70 22.39
CA VAL A 102 1.96 13.82 21.50
C VAL A 102 2.80 12.67 20.95
N GLY A 103 4.00 12.96 20.41
CA GLY A 103 4.88 11.91 19.89
C GLY A 103 5.41 10.93 20.95
N GLU A 104 5.38 11.31 22.23
CA GLU A 104 5.90 10.51 23.34
C GLU A 104 4.80 9.69 24.04
N TYR A 105 3.60 10.27 24.18
CA TYR A 105 2.53 9.69 25.00
C TYR A 105 1.31 9.24 24.20
N ALA A 106 1.12 9.70 22.97
CA ALA A 106 -0.02 9.28 22.16
C ALA A 106 0.28 7.98 21.42
N LEU A 107 -0.70 7.08 21.40
CA LEU A 107 -0.68 5.90 20.54
C LEU A 107 -1.36 6.26 19.22
N PRO A 108 -0.64 6.31 18.09
CA PRO A 108 -1.28 6.45 16.79
C PRO A 108 -2.14 5.20 16.51
N PRO A 109 -3.25 5.34 15.76
CA PRO A 109 -4.04 4.19 15.36
C PRO A 109 -3.15 3.18 14.61
N HIS A 110 -3.03 1.97 15.16
CA HIS A 110 -2.20 0.90 14.62
C HIS A 110 -2.58 0.62 13.16
N GLY A 111 -1.62 0.68 12.23
CA GLY A 111 -1.87 0.47 10.79
C GLY A 111 -2.17 1.74 9.98
N ALA A 112 -2.12 2.93 10.58
CA ALA A 112 -2.19 4.20 9.86
C ALA A 112 -0.98 4.44 8.94
N ASP A 113 0.17 3.83 9.22
CA ASP A 113 1.30 3.86 8.31
C ASP A 113 1.08 2.79 7.24
N GLN A 114 0.39 3.07 6.13
CA GLN A 114 0.34 2.16 4.98
C GLN A 114 0.62 2.88 3.66
N LEU A 115 1.80 2.61 3.10
CA LEU A 115 2.26 3.14 1.82
C LEU A 115 1.86 2.19 0.67
N ASP A 116 0.72 2.40 -0.01
CA ASP A 116 0.48 1.76 -1.32
C ASP A 116 1.17 2.60 -2.44
N ILE A 117 2.10 2.01 -3.19
CA ILE A 117 2.48 2.54 -4.51
C ILE A 117 2.01 1.57 -5.59
N GLN A 118 1.22 2.08 -6.53
CA GLN A 118 0.68 1.31 -7.63
C GLN A 118 1.43 1.71 -8.90
N LEU A 119 2.31 0.83 -9.40
CA LEU A 119 3.01 1.05 -10.66
C LEU A 119 2.19 0.46 -11.80
N LEU A 120 2.06 1.24 -12.88
CA LEU A 120 1.43 0.82 -14.12
C LEU A 120 2.46 0.77 -15.23
N HIS A 121 2.59 -0.42 -15.81
CA HIS A 121 3.33 -0.63 -17.05
C HIS A 121 2.34 -0.81 -18.20
N LEU A 122 2.54 -0.07 -19.28
CA LEU A 122 1.87 -0.32 -20.55
C LEU A 122 2.65 -1.36 -21.36
#